data_AF-A0A1F4AHQ3-F1
#
_entry.id   AF-A0A1F4AHQ3-F1
#
_cell.length_a   1.000
_cell.length_b   1.000
_cell.length_c   1.000
_cell.angle_alpha   90.00
_cell.angle_beta   90.00
_cell.angle_gamma   90.00
#
_symmetry.space_group_name_H-M   'P 1'
#
loop_
_entity.id
_entity.type
_entity.pdbx_description
1 polymer ?
#
loop_
_entity_poly.entity_id
_entity_poly.type
_entity_poly.pdbx_seq_one_letter_code
_entity_poly.pdbx_strand_id
1 'polypeptide(L)'
;MADPVPANFLLWAAALPCRVDGAVRVVASKTRRRTIMNYTLTLTRWHKVAQRINAALKEREANVKTAFTATAISPWNKEGIEEKAADIARRAAESLAIIEAGALAVAAIRAALAVKNAQLGIAGRLAEVEAANRRAALYKAVIDGQKPDMVQPENVRALPGELIGESESWGFARRAAVAVTLQTADAALLDSLRERLAREQARATRLLDEIADLNREKIEIAVPQDVVAIAGLVG
;
A
#
# COMPACT_ATOMS: atom_id res chain seq x y z
N MET A 1 -15.92 -9.67 50.61
CA MET A 1 -14.79 -10.45 50.07
C MET A 1 -14.11 -9.61 49.01
N ALA A 2 -13.25 -8.74 49.49
CA ALA A 2 -12.32 -7.92 48.74
C ALA A 2 -11.07 -7.93 49.61
N ASP A 3 -9.93 -8.25 49.02
CA ASP A 3 -8.61 -7.90 49.54
C ASP A 3 -7.59 -7.99 48.39
N PRO A 4 -6.48 -7.23 48.49
CA PRO A 4 -5.95 -6.42 47.41
C PRO A 4 -4.52 -6.82 47.00
N VAL A 5 -4.00 -6.12 46.00
CA VAL A 5 -2.58 -6.12 45.59
C VAL A 5 -1.70 -5.58 46.73
N PRO A 6 -0.43 -6.04 46.82
CA PRO A 6 0.62 -5.05 47.09
C PRO A 6 1.81 -5.15 46.13
N ALA A 7 2.39 -3.97 45.91
CA ALA A 7 3.67 -3.72 45.26
C ALA A 7 4.86 -3.93 46.22
N ASN A 8 6.06 -3.93 45.63
CA ASN A 8 7.41 -3.82 46.20
C ASN A 8 8.05 -5.07 46.82
N PHE A 9 9.26 -5.39 46.33
CA PHE A 9 10.55 -5.44 47.04
C PHE A 9 11.63 -5.85 46.02
N LEU A 10 12.39 -4.92 45.44
CA LEU A 10 13.74 -4.50 45.84
C LEU A 10 14.75 -5.65 46.13
N LEU A 11 15.86 -5.58 45.38
CA LEU A 11 17.24 -5.94 45.74
C LEU A 11 17.60 -7.43 45.92
N TRP A 12 18.35 -7.97 44.95
CA TRP A 12 19.68 -8.49 45.27
C TRP A 12 20.65 -8.40 44.10
N ALA A 13 21.65 -7.55 44.27
CA ALA A 13 22.91 -7.63 43.55
C ALA A 13 23.66 -8.88 44.00
N ALA A 14 23.98 -9.77 43.06
CA ALA A 14 25.08 -10.71 43.20
C ALA A 14 26.12 -10.34 42.15
N ALA A 15 27.18 -9.66 42.61
CA ALA A 15 28.39 -9.44 41.86
C ALA A 15 29.06 -10.79 41.58
N LEU A 16 29.37 -11.06 40.32
CA LEU A 16 30.46 -11.94 39.93
C LEU A 16 31.44 -11.14 39.04
N PRO A 17 32.74 -11.11 39.38
CA PRO A 17 33.71 -10.30 38.67
C PRO A 17 34.25 -11.11 37.48
N CYS A 18 33.69 -10.92 36.29
CA CYS A 18 34.42 -11.22 35.07
C CYS A 18 35.03 -9.92 34.54
N ARG A 19 36.26 -9.68 34.97
CA ARG A 19 37.16 -8.68 34.39
C ARG A 19 37.36 -9.06 32.92
N VAL A 20 36.65 -8.39 32.02
CA VAL A 20 37.03 -8.34 30.61
C VAL A 20 37.68 -6.98 30.44
N ASP A 21 39.00 -6.96 30.62
CA ASP A 21 39.84 -5.86 30.15
C ASP A 21 39.71 -5.82 28.62
N GLY A 22 38.81 -4.96 28.17
CA GLY A 22 38.40 -4.88 26.78
C GLY A 22 37.35 -3.80 26.62
N ALA A 23 37.63 -2.60 27.15
CA ALA A 23 36.86 -1.42 26.83
C ALA A 23 37.00 -1.15 25.32
N VAL A 24 36.13 -1.76 24.51
CA VAL A 24 35.86 -1.29 23.16
C VAL A 24 35.24 0.09 23.32
N ARG A 25 36.10 1.12 23.38
CA ARG A 25 35.69 2.49 23.13
C ARG A 25 35.10 2.49 21.73
N VAL A 26 33.76 2.44 21.66
CA VAL A 26 33.03 2.90 20.49
C VAL A 26 33.32 4.40 20.44
N VAL A 27 34.39 4.74 19.72
CA VAL A 27 34.78 6.12 19.47
C VAL A 27 33.55 6.78 18.86
N ALA A 28 33.02 7.79 19.54
CA ALA A 28 31.97 8.64 19.02
C ALA A 28 32.41 9.07 17.61
N SER A 29 31.79 8.47 16.60
CA SER A 29 32.09 8.75 15.22
C SER A 29 31.79 10.22 15.02
N LYS A 30 32.85 10.99 14.79
CA LYS A 30 32.86 12.41 14.45
C LYS A 30 31.61 12.71 13.65
N THR A 31 30.63 13.39 14.24
CA THR A 31 29.34 13.68 13.61
C THR A 31 29.66 14.45 12.33
N ARG A 32 29.74 13.75 11.19
CA ARG A 32 29.85 14.39 9.89
C ARG A 32 28.66 15.33 9.84
N ARG A 33 28.89 16.63 9.68
CA ARG A 33 27.81 17.57 9.34
C ARG A 33 27.12 16.95 8.13
N ARG A 34 25.95 16.36 8.36
CA ARG A 34 25.14 15.77 7.29
C ARG A 34 24.68 16.94 6.45
N THR A 35 25.28 17.12 5.28
CA THR A 35 24.84 18.15 4.34
C THR A 35 23.42 17.80 3.92
N ILE A 36 22.52 18.76 4.03
CA ILE A 36 21.13 18.62 3.59
C ILE A 36 21.02 19.41 2.29
N MET A 37 20.42 18.81 1.26
CA MET A 37 20.17 19.48 -0.01
C MET A 37 18.68 19.44 -0.35
N ASN A 38 18.19 20.55 -0.90
CA ASN A 38 16.80 20.64 -1.33
C ASN A 38 16.67 20.18 -2.78
N TYR A 39 15.62 19.43 -3.05
CA TYR A 39 15.26 19.00 -4.40
C TYR A 39 13.82 19.40 -4.66
N THR A 40 13.52 19.81 -5.90
CA THR A 40 12.16 20.16 -6.33
C THR A 40 11.69 19.15 -7.37
N LEU A 41 10.69 18.33 -7.02
CA LEU A 41 10.14 17.29 -7.89
C LEU A 41 8.62 17.27 -7.83
N THR A 42 7.99 16.61 -8.82
CA THR A 42 6.53 16.42 -8.80
C THR A 42 6.10 15.42 -7.74
N LEU A 43 4.82 15.46 -7.32
CA LEU A 43 4.26 14.54 -6.33
C LEU A 43 4.50 13.06 -6.69
N THR A 44 4.21 12.70 -7.94
CA THR A 44 4.44 11.33 -8.45
C THR A 44 5.92 10.93 -8.40
N ARG A 45 6.84 11.87 -8.68
CA ARG A 45 8.27 11.60 -8.61
C ARG A 45 8.71 11.39 -7.16
N TRP A 46 8.22 12.19 -6.22
CA TRP A 46 8.49 12.00 -4.80
C TRP A 46 7.99 10.67 -4.23
N HIS A 47 6.80 10.21 -4.66
CA HIS A 47 6.32 8.87 -4.32
C HIS A 47 7.30 7.78 -4.77
N LYS A 48 7.82 7.87 -6.00
CA LYS A 48 8.83 6.93 -6.53
C LYS A 48 10.16 7.03 -5.81
N VAL A 49 10.58 8.22 -5.39
CA VAL A 49 11.81 8.41 -4.58
C VAL A 49 11.66 7.71 -3.23
N ALA A 50 10.56 7.94 -2.51
CA ALA A 50 10.30 7.27 -1.23
C ALA A 50 10.26 5.74 -1.36
N GLN A 51 9.67 5.21 -2.43
CA GLN A 51 9.66 3.77 -2.73
C GLN A 51 11.08 3.21 -2.94
N ARG A 52 11.91 3.90 -3.72
CA ARG A 52 13.31 3.50 -3.98
C ARG A 52 14.15 3.50 -2.71
N ILE A 53 14.04 4.54 -1.89
CA ILE A 53 14.73 4.62 -0.60
C ILE A 53 14.33 3.42 0.27
N ASN A 54 13.03 3.20 0.50
CA ASN A 54 12.56 2.07 1.30
C ASN A 54 13.05 0.70 0.79
N ALA A 55 13.04 0.48 -0.53
CA ALA A 55 13.52 -0.76 -1.11
C ALA A 55 15.01 -0.99 -0.79
N ALA A 56 15.83 0.03 -0.97
CA ALA A 56 17.27 -0.05 -0.68
C ALA A 56 17.58 -0.16 0.83
N LEU A 57 16.76 0.45 1.70
CA LEU A 57 16.92 0.31 3.14
C LEU A 57 16.66 -1.12 3.60
N LYS A 58 15.63 -1.79 3.06
CA LYS A 58 15.27 -3.17 3.41
C LYS A 58 16.43 -4.15 3.17
N GLU A 59 17.17 -3.98 2.08
CA GLU A 59 18.36 -4.79 1.80
C GLU A 59 19.46 -4.53 2.84
N ARG A 60 19.72 -3.26 3.16
CA ARG A 60 20.72 -2.87 4.16
C ARG A 60 20.36 -3.34 5.57
N GLU A 61 19.09 -3.30 5.94
CA GLU A 61 18.58 -3.81 7.21
C GLU A 61 18.89 -5.30 7.38
N ALA A 62 18.65 -6.11 6.34
CA ALA A 62 18.99 -7.54 6.35
C ALA A 62 20.50 -7.78 6.53
N ASN A 63 21.32 -6.98 5.84
CA ASN A 63 22.79 -7.06 5.95
C ASN A 63 23.29 -6.65 7.34
N VAL A 64 22.76 -5.56 7.92
CA VAL A 64 23.10 -5.10 9.27
C VAL A 64 22.69 -6.12 10.32
N LYS A 65 21.48 -6.67 10.22
CA LYS A 65 21.02 -7.74 11.10
C LYS A 65 21.96 -8.93 11.05
N THR A 66 22.29 -9.41 9.86
CA THR A 66 23.19 -10.55 9.67
C THR A 66 24.58 -10.28 10.26
N ALA A 67 25.14 -9.08 10.02
CA ALA A 67 26.45 -8.69 10.54
C ALA A 67 26.51 -8.66 12.08
N PHE A 68 25.45 -8.21 12.76
CA PHE A 68 25.43 -8.14 14.22
C PHE A 68 24.95 -9.43 14.91
N THR A 69 24.13 -10.27 14.27
CA THR A 69 23.51 -11.42 14.94
C THR A 69 23.96 -12.79 14.42
N ALA A 70 24.56 -12.87 13.23
CA ALA A 70 24.87 -14.12 12.55
C ALA A 70 26.33 -14.21 12.08
N THR A 71 27.22 -13.38 12.61
CA THR A 71 28.66 -13.50 12.35
C THR A 71 29.20 -14.74 13.06
N ALA A 72 29.49 -15.78 12.28
CA ALA A 72 30.03 -17.04 12.76
C ALA A 72 31.56 -17.10 12.62
N ILE A 73 32.21 -17.77 13.56
CA ILE A 73 33.66 -17.96 13.59
C ILE A 73 33.97 -19.44 13.37
N SER A 74 34.98 -19.74 12.55
CA SER A 74 35.49 -21.10 12.40
C SER A 74 36.33 -21.50 13.62
N PRO A 75 36.12 -22.69 14.22
CA PRO A 75 36.90 -23.14 15.37
C PRO A 75 38.40 -23.35 15.06
N TRP A 76 38.74 -23.51 13.78
CA TRP A 76 40.06 -23.96 13.33
C TRP A 76 40.94 -22.83 12.79
N ASN A 77 40.40 -21.63 12.59
CA ASN A 77 41.16 -20.48 12.09
C ASN A 77 40.91 -19.26 12.98
N LYS A 78 41.80 -19.06 13.96
CA LYS A 78 41.67 -18.03 14.99
C LYS A 78 42.39 -16.72 14.67
N GLU A 79 43.24 -16.73 13.65
CA GLU A 79 44.11 -15.61 13.34
C GLU A 79 43.37 -14.51 12.57
N GLY A 80 43.49 -13.26 13.03
CA GLY A 80 42.85 -12.10 12.39
C GLY A 80 41.32 -12.02 12.50
N ILE A 81 40.67 -12.84 13.35
CA ILE A 81 39.21 -12.75 13.56
C ILE A 81 38.81 -11.40 14.14
N GLU A 82 39.56 -10.91 15.13
CA GLU A 82 39.23 -9.66 15.82
C GLU A 82 39.20 -8.47 14.87
N GLU A 83 40.18 -8.40 13.96
CA GLU A 83 40.24 -7.38 12.91
C GLU A 83 39.06 -7.51 11.93
N LYS A 84 38.76 -8.74 11.48
CA LYS A 84 37.59 -8.99 10.60
C LYS A 84 36.26 -8.64 11.26
N ALA A 85 36.09 -8.98 12.54
CA ALA A 85 34.90 -8.68 13.32
C ALA A 85 34.75 -7.17 13.54
N ALA A 86 35.85 -6.46 13.85
CA ALA A 86 35.88 -5.01 13.96
C ALA A 86 35.50 -4.33 12.64
N ASP A 87 35.98 -4.86 11.51
CA ASP A 87 35.64 -4.35 10.18
C ASP A 87 34.17 -4.58 9.81
N ILE A 88 33.62 -5.77 10.11
CA ILE A 88 32.19 -6.08 9.92
C ILE A 88 31.33 -5.13 10.77
N ALA A 89 31.68 -4.98 12.06
CA ALA A 89 30.96 -4.11 12.99
C ALA A 89 30.99 -2.63 12.53
N ARG A 90 32.15 -2.15 12.06
CA ARG A 90 32.29 -0.79 11.51
C ARG A 90 31.40 -0.57 10.29
N ARG A 91 31.42 -1.48 9.31
CA ARG A 91 30.56 -1.39 8.09
C ARG A 91 29.08 -1.48 8.44
N ALA A 92 28.71 -2.31 9.41
CA ALA A 92 27.35 -2.44 9.89
C ALA A 92 26.88 -1.17 10.61
N ALA A 93 27.73 -0.53 11.42
CA ALA A 93 27.43 0.75 12.07
C ALA A 93 27.26 1.89 11.05
N GLU A 94 28.11 1.95 10.02
CA GLU A 94 27.96 2.90 8.91
C GLU A 94 26.64 2.68 8.16
N SER A 95 26.28 1.41 7.92
CA SER A 95 25.01 1.06 7.26
C SER A 95 23.79 1.39 8.12
N LEU A 96 23.87 1.21 9.44
CA LEU A 96 22.81 1.58 10.38
C LEU A 96 22.54 3.09 10.36
N ALA A 97 23.60 3.91 10.34
CA ALA A 97 23.46 5.36 10.25
C ALA A 97 22.76 5.81 8.94
N ILE A 98 23.00 5.11 7.83
CA ILE A 98 22.31 5.34 6.55
C ILE A 98 20.84 4.93 6.63
N ILE A 99 20.54 3.80 7.29
CA ILE A 99 19.15 3.33 7.48
C ILE A 99 18.34 4.35 8.26
N GLU A 100 18.86 4.85 9.38
CA GLU A 100 18.19 5.88 10.18
C GLU A 100 17.95 7.17 9.39
N ALA A 101 18.97 7.66 8.68
CA ALA A 101 18.84 8.85 7.84
C ALA A 101 17.81 8.64 6.71
N GLY A 102 17.79 7.46 6.09
CA GLY A 102 16.84 7.10 5.06
C GLY A 102 15.41 6.99 5.58
N ALA A 103 15.20 6.38 6.76
CA ALA A 103 13.89 6.27 7.38
C ALA A 103 13.31 7.65 7.71
N LEU A 104 14.12 8.55 8.26
CA LEU A 104 13.75 9.94 8.50
C LEU A 104 13.41 10.69 7.20
N ALA A 105 14.22 10.50 6.15
CA ALA A 105 13.96 11.10 4.84
C ALA A 105 12.63 10.62 4.24
N VAL A 106 12.33 9.32 4.32
CA VAL A 106 11.05 8.77 3.86
C VAL A 106 9.88 9.33 4.66
N ALA A 107 10.01 9.43 5.98
CA ALA A 107 8.99 10.03 6.82
C ALA A 107 8.72 11.50 6.42
N ALA A 108 9.78 12.29 6.22
CA ALA A 108 9.67 13.68 5.77
C ALA A 108 9.00 13.78 4.38
N ILE A 109 9.39 12.94 3.42
CA ILE A 109 8.76 12.91 2.09
C ILE A 109 7.27 12.57 2.20
N ARG A 110 6.91 11.57 3.00
CA ARG A 110 5.51 11.15 3.16
C ARG A 110 4.67 12.22 3.85
N ALA A 111 5.22 12.90 4.85
CA ALA A 111 4.54 14.01 5.52
C ALA A 111 4.28 15.18 4.56
N ALA A 112 5.30 15.60 3.79
CA ALA A 112 5.15 16.67 2.81
C ALA A 112 4.13 16.33 1.71
N LEU A 113 4.16 15.09 1.21
CA LEU A 113 3.16 14.59 0.26
C LEU A 113 1.76 14.58 0.85
N ALA A 114 1.58 14.14 2.10
CA ALA A 114 0.28 14.12 2.75
C ALA A 114 -0.31 15.53 2.89
N VAL A 115 0.50 16.51 3.32
CA VAL A 115 0.09 17.92 3.42
C VAL A 115 -0.31 18.46 2.06
N LYS A 116 0.51 18.26 1.02
CA LYS A 116 0.21 18.78 -0.32
C LYS A 116 -1.01 18.10 -0.94
N ASN A 117 -1.17 16.79 -0.76
CA ASN A 117 -2.34 16.05 -1.24
C ASN A 117 -3.64 16.53 -0.58
N ALA A 118 -3.58 16.86 0.72
CA ALA A 118 -4.70 17.45 1.44
C ALA A 118 -5.04 18.86 0.92
N GLN A 119 -4.03 19.72 0.72
CA GLN A 119 -4.22 21.06 0.15
C GLN A 119 -4.83 21.03 -1.25
N LEU A 120 -4.40 20.09 -2.09
CA LEU A 120 -4.93 19.93 -3.45
C LEU A 120 -6.28 19.21 -3.47
N GLY A 121 -6.78 18.69 -2.36
CA GLY A 121 -8.06 17.97 -2.29
C GLY A 121 -8.07 16.69 -3.13
N ILE A 122 -6.93 16.00 -3.28
CA ILE A 122 -6.81 14.81 -4.15
C ILE A 122 -7.71 13.68 -3.65
N ALA A 123 -7.80 13.47 -2.34
CA ALA A 123 -8.64 12.42 -1.75
C ALA A 123 -10.14 12.63 -2.07
N GLY A 124 -10.62 13.87 -2.01
CA GLY A 124 -12.01 14.20 -2.37
C GLY A 124 -12.31 13.88 -3.83
N ARG A 125 -11.41 14.24 -4.75
CA ARG A 125 -11.56 13.93 -6.18
C ARG A 125 -11.52 12.43 -6.45
N LEU A 126 -10.63 11.68 -5.79
CA LEU A 126 -10.60 10.22 -5.91
C LEU A 126 -11.91 9.58 -5.42
N ALA A 127 -12.48 10.07 -4.31
CA ALA A 127 -13.77 9.59 -3.84
C ALA A 127 -14.90 9.88 -4.84
N GLU A 128 -14.86 11.03 -5.53
CA GLU A 128 -15.80 11.32 -6.61
C GLU A 128 -15.62 10.40 -7.83
N VAL A 129 -14.39 10.07 -8.21
CA VAL A 129 -14.09 9.08 -9.24
C VAL A 129 -14.65 7.71 -8.86
N GLU A 130 -14.43 7.27 -7.63
CA GLU A 130 -14.96 6.00 -7.12
C GLU A 130 -16.49 5.98 -7.14
N ALA A 131 -17.13 7.06 -6.70
CA ALA A 131 -18.59 7.20 -6.74
C ALA A 131 -19.13 7.16 -8.18
N ALA A 132 -18.48 7.85 -9.11
CA ALA A 132 -18.85 7.85 -10.52
C ALA A 132 -18.69 6.46 -11.15
N ASN A 133 -17.56 5.79 -10.89
CA ASN A 133 -17.30 4.44 -11.37
C ASN A 133 -18.29 3.43 -10.78
N ARG A 134 -18.68 3.56 -9.50
CA ARG A 134 -19.68 2.68 -8.88
C ARG A 134 -21.06 2.85 -9.52
N ARG A 135 -21.47 4.09 -9.81
CA ARG A 135 -22.72 4.35 -10.55
C ARG A 135 -22.67 3.82 -11.97
N ALA A 136 -21.58 4.07 -12.69
CA ALA A 136 -21.36 3.55 -14.03
C ALA A 136 -21.41 2.01 -14.07
N ALA A 137 -20.75 1.35 -13.13
CA ALA A 137 -20.77 -0.11 -13.01
C ALA A 137 -22.19 -0.64 -12.76
N LEU A 138 -22.97 0.01 -11.89
CA LEU A 138 -24.36 -0.35 -11.65
C LEU A 138 -25.22 -0.20 -12.92
N TYR A 139 -25.13 0.95 -13.61
CA TYR A 139 -25.90 1.18 -14.83
C TYR A 139 -25.55 0.17 -15.91
N LYS A 140 -24.25 -0.09 -16.09
CA LYS A 140 -23.77 -1.10 -17.02
C LYS A 140 -24.30 -2.50 -16.66
N ALA A 141 -24.24 -2.90 -15.39
CA ALA A 141 -24.75 -4.19 -14.94
C ALA A 141 -26.26 -4.36 -15.19
N VAL A 142 -27.05 -3.29 -15.01
CA VAL A 142 -28.48 -3.30 -15.32
C VAL A 142 -28.70 -3.41 -16.82
N ILE A 143 -28.00 -2.62 -17.63
CA ILE A 143 -28.13 -2.66 -19.10
C ILE A 143 -27.73 -4.03 -19.65
N ASP A 144 -26.56 -4.55 -19.26
CA ASP A 144 -26.02 -5.83 -19.73
C ASP A 144 -26.86 -7.02 -19.20
N GLY A 145 -27.51 -6.84 -18.05
CA GLY A 145 -28.42 -7.83 -17.46
C GLY A 145 -29.75 -7.98 -18.21
N GLN A 146 -30.19 -6.97 -18.95
CA GLN A 146 -31.44 -7.01 -19.73
C GLN A 146 -31.15 -7.52 -21.14
N LYS A 147 -31.15 -8.85 -21.29
CA LYS A 147 -30.78 -9.49 -22.54
C LYS A 147 -31.94 -9.48 -23.56
N PRO A 148 -31.65 -9.50 -24.88
CA PRO A 148 -32.69 -9.51 -25.92
C PRO A 148 -33.60 -10.75 -25.92
N ASP A 149 -33.16 -11.86 -25.32
CA ASP A 149 -33.90 -13.12 -25.20
C ASP A 149 -34.80 -13.19 -23.95
N MET A 150 -34.80 -12.14 -23.11
CA MET A 150 -35.68 -12.06 -21.95
C MET A 150 -37.11 -11.72 -22.35
N VAL A 151 -38.07 -12.27 -21.60
CA VAL A 151 -39.50 -12.11 -21.89
C VAL A 151 -40.05 -10.87 -21.20
N GLN A 152 -40.74 -10.01 -21.96
CA GLN A 152 -41.46 -8.87 -21.38
C GLN A 152 -42.61 -9.37 -20.46
N PRO A 153 -42.85 -8.74 -19.30
CA PRO A 153 -43.87 -9.18 -18.34
C PRO A 153 -45.26 -9.39 -18.94
N GLU A 154 -45.66 -8.54 -19.89
CA GLU A 154 -46.93 -8.62 -20.62
C GLU A 154 -47.04 -9.87 -21.51
N ASN A 155 -45.92 -10.41 -21.98
CA ASN A 155 -45.86 -11.55 -22.89
C ASN A 155 -45.74 -12.91 -22.18
N VAL A 156 -45.62 -12.92 -20.85
CA VAL A 156 -45.47 -14.16 -20.06
C VAL A 156 -46.66 -15.11 -20.27
N ARG A 157 -47.89 -14.57 -20.37
CA ARG A 157 -49.11 -15.37 -20.59
C ARG A 157 -49.20 -15.98 -21.99
N ALA A 158 -48.40 -15.49 -22.94
CA ALA A 158 -48.35 -15.99 -24.32
C ALA A 158 -47.25 -17.04 -24.52
N LEU A 159 -46.49 -17.39 -23.47
CA LEU A 159 -45.47 -18.43 -23.55
C LEU A 159 -46.12 -19.82 -23.71
N PRO A 160 -45.54 -20.73 -24.51
CA PRO A 160 -46.00 -22.10 -24.62
C PRO A 160 -46.12 -22.79 -23.26
N GLY A 161 -47.24 -23.48 -23.00
CA GLY A 161 -47.49 -24.20 -21.74
C GLY A 161 -46.42 -25.24 -21.39
N GLU A 162 -45.70 -25.74 -22.39
CA GLU A 162 -44.54 -26.64 -22.28
C GLU A 162 -43.37 -26.02 -21.49
N LEU A 163 -43.19 -24.69 -21.57
CA LEU A 163 -42.17 -23.94 -20.84
C LEU A 163 -42.63 -23.54 -19.43
N ILE A 164 -43.94 -23.40 -19.21
CA ILE A 164 -44.56 -23.00 -17.93
C ILE A 164 -44.83 -24.25 -17.05
N GLY A 165 -44.64 -25.46 -17.57
CA GLY A 165 -44.94 -26.70 -16.85
C GLY A 165 -46.43 -27.05 -16.81
N GLU A 166 -47.22 -26.47 -17.71
CA GLU A 166 -48.66 -26.72 -17.92
C GLU A 166 -48.90 -27.96 -18.83
N SER A 167 -48.05 -28.98 -18.72
CA SER A 167 -48.25 -30.27 -19.37
C SER A 167 -48.80 -31.28 -18.35
N GLU A 168 -50.02 -31.76 -18.66
CA GLU A 168 -50.81 -32.90 -18.15
C GLU A 168 -50.55 -33.45 -16.73
N SER A 169 -51.67 -33.65 -16.02
CA SER A 169 -51.76 -34.01 -14.60
C SER A 169 -51.41 -35.47 -14.25
N TRP A 170 -50.73 -36.24 -15.12
CA TRP A 170 -50.59 -37.70 -14.96
C TRP A 170 -49.22 -38.30 -15.34
N GLY A 171 -48.10 -37.63 -15.01
CA GLY A 171 -46.76 -38.22 -15.21
C GLY A 171 -45.79 -37.91 -14.07
N PHE A 172 -45.29 -38.96 -13.40
CA PHE A 172 -44.30 -38.94 -12.31
C PHE A 172 -42.87 -38.50 -12.74
N ALA A 173 -42.73 -37.57 -13.69
CA ALA A 173 -41.45 -36.98 -14.03
C ALA A 173 -41.26 -35.69 -13.21
N ARG A 174 -40.16 -35.60 -12.43
CA ARG A 174 -39.76 -34.35 -11.75
C ARG A 174 -39.71 -33.22 -12.78
N ARG A 175 -40.72 -32.35 -12.79
CA ARG A 175 -40.81 -31.18 -13.66
C ARG A 175 -39.66 -30.23 -13.33
N ALA A 176 -38.60 -30.25 -14.12
CA ALA A 176 -37.66 -29.15 -14.15
C ALA A 176 -38.33 -28.01 -14.92
N ALA A 177 -39.12 -27.18 -14.25
CA ALA A 177 -39.67 -25.97 -14.85
C ALA A 177 -38.49 -25.13 -15.37
N VAL A 178 -38.51 -24.80 -16.65
CA VAL A 178 -37.49 -23.94 -17.26
C VAL A 178 -37.68 -22.55 -16.69
N ALA A 179 -36.69 -22.04 -15.97
CA ALA A 179 -36.76 -20.71 -15.39
C ALA A 179 -36.81 -19.66 -16.53
N VAL A 180 -37.94 -18.98 -16.68
CA VAL A 180 -38.09 -17.86 -17.62
C VAL A 180 -37.51 -16.61 -16.99
N THR A 181 -36.62 -15.93 -17.70
CA THR A 181 -36.05 -14.65 -17.25
C THR A 181 -36.84 -13.50 -17.86
N LEU A 182 -37.21 -12.52 -17.03
CA LEU A 182 -38.07 -11.41 -17.42
C LEU A 182 -37.27 -10.14 -17.68
N GLN A 183 -37.64 -9.44 -18.75
CA GLN A 183 -37.14 -8.10 -19.04
C GLN A 183 -37.99 -7.08 -18.28
N THR A 184 -37.62 -6.75 -17.05
CA THR A 184 -38.45 -5.88 -16.19
C THR A 184 -38.25 -4.39 -16.43
N ALA A 185 -37.17 -4.01 -17.12
CA ALA A 185 -36.90 -2.62 -17.46
C ALA A 185 -37.41 -2.31 -18.88
N ASP A 186 -38.19 -1.24 -19.00
CA ASP A 186 -38.65 -0.75 -20.31
C ASP A 186 -37.52 -0.09 -21.12
N ALA A 187 -37.77 0.12 -22.41
CA ALA A 187 -36.80 0.70 -23.32
C ALA A 187 -36.39 2.14 -22.92
N ALA A 188 -37.35 2.95 -22.44
CA ALA A 188 -37.09 4.33 -22.04
C ALA A 188 -36.14 4.42 -20.83
N LEU A 189 -36.32 3.54 -19.84
CA LEU A 189 -35.42 3.40 -18.71
C LEU A 189 -34.03 2.98 -19.17
N LEU A 190 -33.92 1.98 -20.04
CA LEU A 190 -32.63 1.49 -20.53
C LEU A 190 -31.87 2.56 -21.33
N ASP A 191 -32.56 3.34 -22.15
CA ASP A 191 -31.96 4.47 -22.87
C ASP A 191 -31.52 5.57 -21.90
N SER A 192 -32.34 5.91 -20.90
CA SER A 192 -31.95 6.86 -19.86
C SER A 192 -30.72 6.40 -19.06
N LEU A 193 -30.59 5.09 -18.81
CA LEU A 193 -29.44 4.50 -18.13
C LEU A 193 -28.19 4.54 -19.00
N ARG A 194 -28.30 4.33 -20.32
CA ARG A 194 -27.18 4.48 -21.27
C ARG A 194 -26.65 5.92 -21.28
N GLU A 195 -27.52 6.91 -21.29
CA GLU A 195 -27.12 8.32 -21.19
C GLU A 195 -26.45 8.65 -19.84
N ARG A 196 -27.00 8.13 -18.74
CA ARG A 196 -26.40 8.30 -17.39
C ARG A 196 -25.04 7.61 -17.29
N LEU A 197 -24.90 6.42 -17.87
CA LEU A 197 -23.63 5.69 -17.95
C LEU A 197 -22.57 6.53 -18.68
N ALA A 198 -22.89 7.05 -19.86
CA ALA A 198 -21.98 7.89 -20.64
C ALA A 198 -21.55 9.14 -19.85
N ARG A 199 -22.49 9.79 -19.15
CA ARG A 199 -22.20 10.96 -18.30
C ARG A 199 -21.27 10.63 -17.13
N GLU A 200 -21.53 9.54 -16.41
CA GLU A 200 -20.68 9.15 -15.28
C GLU A 200 -19.28 8.70 -15.74
N GLN A 201 -19.16 8.02 -16.88
CA GLN A 201 -17.87 7.69 -17.48
C GLN A 201 -17.09 8.95 -17.86
N ALA A 202 -17.72 9.89 -18.58
CA ALA A 202 -17.10 11.15 -18.94
C ALA A 202 -16.68 11.98 -17.70
N ARG A 203 -17.50 11.95 -16.64
CA ARG A 203 -17.16 12.58 -15.36
C ARG A 203 -15.93 11.94 -14.71
N ALA A 204 -15.87 10.61 -14.65
CA ALA A 204 -14.75 9.89 -14.05
C ALA A 204 -13.43 10.17 -14.81
N THR A 205 -13.47 10.14 -16.14
CA THR A 205 -12.29 10.46 -16.98
C THR A 205 -11.80 11.89 -16.73
N ARG A 206 -12.69 12.88 -16.73
CA ARG A 206 -12.32 14.28 -16.47
C ARG A 206 -11.68 14.47 -15.10
N LEU A 207 -12.26 13.87 -14.06
CA LEU A 207 -11.70 13.93 -12.71
C LEU A 207 -10.32 13.27 -12.62
N LEU A 208 -10.08 12.18 -13.37
CA LEU A 208 -8.77 11.55 -13.45
C LEU A 208 -7.74 12.45 -14.16
N ASP A 209 -8.14 13.15 -15.21
CA ASP A 209 -7.28 14.14 -15.88
C ASP A 209 -6.93 15.30 -14.94
N GLU A 210 -7.92 15.82 -14.20
CA GLU A 210 -7.69 16.84 -13.17
C GLU A 210 -6.71 16.35 -12.10
N ILE A 211 -6.86 15.12 -11.60
CA ILE A 211 -5.92 14.51 -10.65
C ILE A 211 -4.53 14.36 -11.27
N ALA A 212 -4.43 13.98 -12.54
CA ALA A 212 -3.16 13.87 -13.25
C ALA A 212 -2.45 15.22 -13.35
N ASP A 213 -3.18 16.30 -13.60
CA ASP A 213 -2.66 17.66 -13.60
C ASP A 213 -2.21 18.12 -12.21
N LEU A 214 -3.01 17.86 -11.17
CA LEU A 214 -2.62 18.13 -9.78
C LEU A 214 -1.34 17.38 -9.39
N ASN A 215 -1.14 16.16 -9.90
CA ASN A 215 0.07 15.38 -9.65
C ASN A 215 1.35 15.94 -10.34
N ARG A 216 1.21 16.90 -11.26
CA ARG A 216 2.34 17.63 -11.87
C ARG A 216 2.85 18.74 -10.96
N GLU A 217 2.10 19.11 -9.91
CA GLU A 217 2.56 20.06 -8.90
C GLU A 217 3.88 19.62 -8.28
N LYS A 218 4.76 20.59 -8.08
CA LYS A 218 6.10 20.37 -7.53
C LYS A 218 6.13 20.75 -6.07
N ILE A 219 6.85 19.96 -5.28
CA ILE A 219 7.18 20.28 -3.90
C ILE A 219 8.68 20.19 -3.71
N GLU A 220 9.19 21.09 -2.88
CA GLU A 220 10.59 21.12 -2.47
C GLU A 220 10.73 20.33 -1.15
N ILE A 221 11.69 19.39 -1.11
CA ILE A 221 11.96 18.59 0.09
C ILE A 221 13.47 18.54 0.31
N ALA A 222 13.86 18.78 1.55
CA ALA A 222 15.20 18.65 2.06
C ALA A 222 15.56 17.17 2.26
N VAL A 223 16.65 16.70 1.65
CA VAL A 223 17.12 15.30 1.72
C VAL A 223 18.57 15.26 2.22
N PRO A 224 18.91 14.40 3.20
CA PRO A 224 20.28 14.20 3.64
C PRO A 224 21.16 13.66 2.51
N GLN A 225 22.38 14.19 2.37
CA GLN A 225 23.33 13.81 1.31
C GLN A 225 23.65 12.30 1.31
N ASP A 226 23.68 11.68 2.50
CA ASP A 226 23.90 10.24 2.69
C ASP A 226 22.85 9.38 1.96
N VAL A 227 21.66 9.93 1.68
CA VAL A 227 20.51 9.24 1.07
C VAL A 227 20.32 9.64 -0.41
N VAL A 228 20.96 10.72 -0.88
CA VAL A 228 20.78 11.28 -2.24
C VAL A 228 21.09 10.26 -3.34
N ALA A 229 22.17 9.49 -3.19
CA ALA A 229 22.53 8.44 -4.14
C ALA A 229 21.48 7.33 -4.18
N ILE A 230 21.01 6.88 -3.01
CA ILE A 230 19.98 5.84 -2.86
C ILE A 230 18.64 6.32 -3.46
N ALA A 231 18.33 7.59 -3.28
CA ALA A 231 17.13 8.23 -3.80
C ALA A 231 17.13 8.37 -5.33
N GLY A 232 18.29 8.18 -5.99
CA GLY A 232 18.46 8.42 -7.43
C GLY A 232 18.22 9.89 -7.78
N LEU A 233 18.74 10.79 -6.94
CA LEU A 233 18.66 12.25 -7.08
C LEU A 233 19.97 12.87 -7.56
N VAL A 234 21.01 12.04 -7.73
CA VAL A 234 22.22 12.40 -8.46
C VAL A 234 21.87 12.32 -9.95
N GLY A 235 22.09 13.41 -10.68
CA GLY A 235 21.75 13.55 -12.10
C GLY A 235 22.26 12.40 -12.97
#